data_AF-A0A6A6WFS3-F1
#
_entry.id   AF-A0A6A6WFS3-F1
#
_cell.length_a   1.000
_cell.length_b   1.000
_cell.length_c   1.000
_cell.angle_alpha   90.00
_cell.angle_beta   90.00
_cell.angle_gamma   90.00
#
_symmetry.space_group_name_H-M   'P 1'
#
loop_
_entity.id
_entity.type
_entity.pdbx_description
1 polymer ?
#
loop_
_entity_poly.entity_id
_entity_poly.type
_entity_poly.pdbx_seq_one_letter_code
_entity_poly.pdbx_strand_id
1 'polypeptide(L)'
;MSSYAPGYVLTGSQWNYRIVDKVSGDNTHKSLTFKAEVIPRDDAPSPPQWALIKGAAVSDAIARENLDRECGNYRLPGVAEAACFRKLYDVIDTADSEKYIALEWLDTTLAQLTYRPDMRTYTIIKTFLEAALNSCVVLEAQNHVNTDIKPANILLSSTETDTITAKIGDLGLVFPAGRRFEAQPFAMRAPEVLLCEPCTAPSQVWATAATLLSWIKPGILGAFDSPHFLLHKAWSMAKIKRLFPEWYIPTPDEVEGHSFKATVKSAARISREEPEMRAIAPLEEELRGVEMLPREIGEVLRLVLVVDPRRRPSASEVLASKEFRALETFVGV
;
A
#
# COMPACT_ATOMS: atom_id res chain seq x y z
N MET A 1 22.05 -26.26 11.11
CA MET A 1 21.03 -25.42 11.77
C MET A 1 20.38 -24.60 10.67
N SER A 2 19.05 -24.50 10.63
CA SER A 2 18.40 -23.69 9.59
C SER A 2 18.74 -22.21 9.79
N SER A 3 18.94 -21.46 8.70
CA SER A 3 19.25 -20.02 8.65
C SER A 3 18.15 -19.10 9.24
N TYR A 4 17.16 -19.69 9.94
CA TYR A 4 15.91 -19.07 10.37
C TYR A 4 15.68 -19.14 11.89
N ALA A 5 16.59 -19.77 12.65
CA ALA A 5 16.43 -19.93 14.09
C ALA A 5 16.83 -18.64 14.85
N PRO A 6 16.09 -18.25 15.91
CA PRO A 6 16.54 -17.22 16.84
C PRO A 6 17.99 -17.44 17.29
N GLY A 7 18.78 -16.37 17.30
CA GLY A 7 20.21 -16.39 17.59
C GLY A 7 21.13 -16.63 16.38
N TYR A 8 20.60 -17.06 15.23
CA TYR A 8 21.40 -17.18 14.01
C TYR A 8 21.88 -15.82 13.53
N VAL A 9 23.14 -15.74 13.05
CA VAL A 9 23.75 -14.47 12.61
C VAL A 9 23.99 -14.52 11.11
N LEU A 10 23.37 -13.58 10.39
CA LEU A 10 23.62 -13.32 8.98
C LEU A 10 24.75 -12.30 8.83
N THR A 11 25.68 -12.56 7.92
CA THR A 11 26.83 -11.69 7.66
C THR A 11 26.52 -10.79 6.47
N GLY A 12 26.24 -9.51 6.72
CA GLY A 12 26.08 -8.51 5.66
C GLY A 12 27.39 -7.79 5.32
N SER A 13 27.30 -6.89 4.35
CA SER A 13 28.45 -6.08 3.90
C SER A 13 28.73 -4.91 4.85
N GLN A 14 27.68 -4.32 5.44
CA GLN A 14 27.81 -3.21 6.38
C GLN A 14 27.82 -3.71 7.84
N TRP A 15 26.88 -4.58 8.18
CA TRP A 15 26.71 -5.07 9.54
C TRP A 15 26.45 -6.58 9.58
N ASN A 16 26.53 -7.17 10.78
CA ASN A 16 26.03 -8.52 11.02
C ASN A 16 24.62 -8.42 11.63
N TYR A 17 23.76 -9.42 11.39
CA TYR A 17 22.36 -9.38 11.79
C TYR A 17 22.00 -10.64 12.56
N ARG A 18 21.77 -10.52 13.88
CA ARG A 18 21.34 -11.63 14.72
C ARG A 18 19.82 -11.72 14.72
N ILE A 19 19.28 -12.81 14.17
CA ILE A 19 17.84 -13.08 14.16
C ILE A 19 17.31 -13.15 15.58
N VAL A 20 16.27 -12.39 15.88
CA VAL A 20 15.59 -12.36 17.18
C VAL A 20 14.30 -13.14 17.08
N ASP A 21 13.35 -12.63 16.29
CA ASP A 21 12.01 -13.17 16.18
C ASP A 21 11.53 -13.20 14.73
N LYS A 22 10.65 -14.15 14.43
CA LYS A 22 9.90 -14.14 13.18
C LYS A 22 8.83 -13.06 13.22
N VAL A 23 8.77 -12.25 12.18
CA VAL A 23 7.72 -11.24 11.99
C VAL A 23 6.64 -11.83 11.11
N SER A 24 5.41 -11.86 11.58
CA SER A 24 4.26 -12.26 10.78
C SER A 24 3.77 -11.10 9.93
N GLY A 25 3.67 -11.31 8.62
CA GLY A 25 3.03 -10.36 7.70
C GLY A 25 1.50 -10.49 7.69
N ASP A 26 0.85 -9.88 6.70
CA ASP A 26 -0.60 -9.95 6.45
C ASP A 26 -1.07 -11.30 5.85
N ASN A 27 -0.20 -12.32 5.84
CA ASN A 27 -0.37 -13.63 5.22
C ASN A 27 -0.61 -13.62 3.69
N THR A 28 -0.47 -12.48 3.01
CA THR A 28 -0.67 -12.39 1.56
C THR A 28 0.55 -12.85 0.76
N HIS A 29 1.74 -12.88 1.37
CA HIS A 29 2.99 -13.33 0.75
C HIS A 29 3.73 -14.34 1.62
N LYS A 30 4.33 -15.36 0.99
CA LYS A 30 5.15 -16.40 1.63
C LYS A 30 6.60 -15.96 1.88
N SER A 31 6.82 -14.67 2.11
CA SER A 31 8.15 -14.14 2.40
C SER A 31 8.55 -14.47 3.83
N LEU A 32 9.83 -14.79 4.04
CA LEU A 32 10.38 -15.04 5.37
C LEU A 32 10.88 -13.72 5.94
N THR A 33 10.16 -13.19 6.93
CA THR A 33 10.49 -11.92 7.57
C THR A 33 10.86 -12.11 9.03
N PHE A 34 11.94 -11.47 9.45
CA PHE A 34 12.47 -11.57 10.82
C PHE A 34 12.89 -10.19 11.33
N LYS A 35 12.74 -9.99 12.63
CA LYS A 35 13.41 -8.90 13.33
C LYS A 35 14.82 -9.38 13.67
N ALA A 36 15.81 -8.52 13.45
CA ALA A 36 17.20 -8.80 13.79
C ALA A 36 17.82 -7.64 14.57
N GLU A 37 18.67 -7.99 15.53
CA GLU A 37 19.60 -7.07 16.17
C GLU A 37 20.77 -6.83 15.21
N VAL A 38 21.12 -5.56 15.00
CA VAL A 38 22.26 -5.18 14.16
C VAL A 38 23.52 -5.15 15.02
N ILE A 39 24.51 -5.92 14.62
CA ILE A 39 25.80 -6.04 15.30
C ILE A 39 26.83 -5.28 14.46
N PRO A 40 27.46 -4.22 15.02
CA PRO A 40 28.50 -3.49 14.32
C PRO A 40 29.66 -4.39 13.91
N ARG A 41 30.25 -4.08 12.76
CA ARG A 41 31.55 -4.63 12.35
C ARG A 41 32.61 -3.61 12.70
N ASP A 42 33.83 -4.07 12.94
CA ASP A 42 34.98 -3.18 13.10
C ASP A 42 35.05 -2.27 11.85
N ASP A 43 35.15 -0.95 12.07
CA ASP A 43 35.14 0.12 11.07
C ASP A 43 33.78 0.51 10.43
N ALA A 44 32.65 -0.04 10.88
CA ALA A 44 31.32 0.36 10.37
C ALA A 44 30.78 1.65 11.05
N PRO A 45 29.99 2.48 10.34
CA PRO A 45 29.28 3.60 10.96
C PRO A 45 28.34 3.11 12.07
N SER A 46 27.97 4.03 12.98
CA SER A 46 27.08 3.74 14.11
C SER A 46 25.83 3.01 13.62
N PRO A 47 25.64 1.73 14.00
CA PRO A 47 24.56 0.93 13.45
C PRO A 47 23.22 1.35 14.04
N PRO A 48 22.11 1.24 13.27
CA PRO A 48 20.79 1.22 13.87
C PRO A 48 20.67 0.04 14.83
N GLN A 49 19.79 0.10 15.83
CA GLN A 49 19.64 -1.02 16.77
C GLN A 49 19.01 -2.26 16.11
N TRP A 50 18.04 -2.04 15.22
CA TRP A 50 17.18 -3.08 14.66
C TRP A 50 17.16 -3.04 13.14
N ALA A 51 17.01 -4.21 12.53
CA ALA A 51 16.73 -4.36 11.11
C ALA A 51 15.59 -5.37 10.90
N LEU A 52 14.87 -5.21 9.79
CA LEU A 52 14.01 -6.26 9.25
C LEU A 52 14.82 -7.07 8.24
N ILE A 53 14.93 -8.37 8.46
CA ILE A 53 15.49 -9.31 7.48
C ILE A 53 14.36 -9.91 6.68
N LYS A 54 14.38 -9.72 5.36
CA LYS A 54 13.43 -10.33 4.43
C LYS A 54 14.18 -11.29 3.51
N GLY A 55 13.70 -12.52 3.42
CA GLY A 55 14.21 -13.54 2.53
C GLY A 55 13.10 -14.25 1.78
N ALA A 56 13.49 -15.07 0.82
CA ALA A 56 12.60 -15.94 0.06
C ALA A 56 13.13 -17.37 0.09
N ALA A 57 12.25 -18.33 0.34
CA ALA A 57 12.63 -19.74 0.32
C ALA A 57 13.11 -20.15 -1.08
N VAL A 58 14.16 -20.97 -1.16
CA VAL A 58 14.73 -21.44 -2.45
C VAL A 58 13.67 -22.09 -3.35
N SER A 59 12.71 -22.79 -2.74
CA SER A 59 11.61 -23.48 -3.43
C SER A 59 10.48 -22.55 -3.94
N ASP A 60 10.45 -21.28 -3.54
CA ASP A 60 9.40 -20.32 -3.92
C ASP A 60 9.94 -19.32 -4.96
N ALA A 61 9.84 -19.70 -6.24
CA ALA A 61 10.32 -18.90 -7.35
C ALA A 61 9.66 -17.51 -7.43
N ILE A 62 8.37 -17.41 -7.05
CA ILE A 62 7.63 -16.14 -7.08
C ILE A 62 8.14 -15.22 -5.97
N ALA A 63 8.32 -15.75 -4.76
CA ALA A 63 8.87 -14.97 -3.65
C ALA A 63 10.29 -14.46 -3.97
N ARG A 64 11.11 -15.28 -4.65
CA ARG A 64 12.45 -14.89 -5.10
C ARG A 64 12.41 -13.78 -6.15
N GLU A 65 11.58 -13.91 -7.19
CA GLU A 65 11.43 -12.86 -8.21
C GLU A 65 10.96 -11.54 -7.57
N ASN A 66 10.03 -11.60 -6.62
CA ASN A 66 9.57 -10.43 -5.89
C ASN A 66 10.68 -9.81 -5.04
N LEU A 67 11.50 -10.62 -4.36
CA LEU A 67 12.63 -10.14 -3.55
C LEU A 67 13.73 -9.52 -4.41
N ASP A 68 14.04 -10.12 -5.57
CA ASP A 68 15.00 -9.58 -6.52
C ASP A 68 14.55 -8.24 -7.08
N ARG A 69 13.26 -8.13 -7.40
CA ARG A 69 12.65 -6.89 -7.85
C ARG A 69 12.59 -5.84 -6.75
N GLU A 70 12.24 -6.20 -5.52
CA GLU A 70 12.29 -5.29 -4.36
C GLU A 70 13.69 -4.74 -4.15
N CYS A 71 14.71 -5.60 -4.20
CA CYS A 71 16.12 -5.22 -4.12
C CYS A 71 16.52 -4.26 -5.24
N GLY A 72 16.07 -4.51 -6.48
CA GLY A 72 16.28 -3.60 -7.61
C GLY A 72 15.59 -2.25 -7.42
N ASN A 73 14.35 -2.24 -6.94
CA ASN A 73 13.55 -1.04 -6.73
C ASN A 73 14.14 -0.13 -5.64
N TYR A 74 14.69 -0.70 -4.56
CA TYR A 74 15.42 0.08 -3.55
C TYR A 74 16.71 0.73 -4.07
N ARG A 75 17.25 0.26 -5.19
CA ARG A 75 18.45 0.83 -5.84
C ARG A 75 18.12 1.88 -6.91
N LEU A 76 16.84 2.13 -7.18
CA LEU A 76 16.44 3.25 -8.05
C LEU A 76 16.90 4.57 -7.41
N PRO A 77 17.56 5.49 -8.14
CA PRO A 77 18.18 6.68 -7.55
C PRO A 77 17.22 7.49 -6.67
N GLY A 78 16.00 7.77 -7.16
CA GLY A 78 15.03 8.53 -6.38
C GLY A 78 14.50 7.76 -5.16
N VAL A 79 14.42 6.43 -5.23
CA VAL A 79 13.93 5.61 -4.11
C VAL A 79 14.98 5.51 -3.01
N ALA A 80 16.25 5.34 -3.37
CA ALA A 80 17.35 5.19 -2.41
C ALA A 80 17.55 6.45 -1.54
N GLU A 81 17.27 7.63 -2.09
CA GLU A 81 17.48 8.92 -1.43
C GLU A 81 16.24 9.44 -0.69
N ALA A 82 15.04 9.07 -1.14
CA ALA A 82 13.81 9.66 -0.62
C ALA A 82 13.42 9.11 0.77
N ALA A 83 13.13 10.04 1.68
CA ALA A 83 12.76 9.72 3.06
C ALA A 83 11.42 8.96 3.20
N CYS A 84 10.57 9.02 2.17
CA CYS A 84 9.27 8.34 2.15
C CYS A 84 9.37 6.84 1.93
N PHE A 85 10.54 6.28 1.60
CA PHE A 85 10.75 4.83 1.51
C PHE A 85 11.55 4.30 2.68
N ARG A 86 11.22 3.08 3.12
CA ARG A 86 12.06 2.32 4.06
C ARG A 86 13.46 2.14 3.47
N LYS A 87 14.52 2.33 4.26
CA LYS A 87 15.89 2.17 3.75
C LYS A 87 16.28 0.71 3.55
N LEU A 88 17.06 0.43 2.50
CA LEU A 88 17.82 -0.81 2.33
C LEU A 88 19.19 -0.66 3.00
N TYR A 89 19.46 -1.49 4.01
CA TYR A 89 20.74 -1.52 4.71
C TYR A 89 21.74 -2.43 4.02
N ASP A 90 21.36 -3.67 3.71
CA ASP A 90 22.25 -4.65 3.09
C ASP A 90 21.51 -5.58 2.14
N VAL A 91 22.27 -6.16 1.21
CA VAL A 91 21.89 -7.35 0.47
C VAL A 91 22.84 -8.46 0.90
N ILE A 92 22.28 -9.58 1.34
CA ILE A 92 23.02 -10.66 1.99
C ILE A 92 22.83 -11.91 1.14
N ASP A 93 23.91 -12.34 0.51
CA ASP A 93 23.97 -13.59 -0.24
C ASP A 93 24.65 -14.65 0.63
N THR A 94 23.99 -15.78 0.88
CA THR A 94 24.55 -16.89 1.67
C THR A 94 25.23 -17.92 0.79
N ALA A 95 26.09 -18.75 1.38
CA ALA A 95 26.77 -19.84 0.68
C ALA A 95 25.80 -20.84 0.03
N ASP A 96 24.58 -20.97 0.59
CA ASP A 96 23.53 -21.86 0.08
C ASP A 96 22.69 -21.23 -1.05
N SER A 97 23.16 -20.10 -1.61
CA SER A 97 22.45 -19.32 -2.63
C SER A 97 21.08 -18.79 -2.15
N GLU A 98 20.89 -18.68 -0.84
CA GLU A 98 19.76 -17.95 -0.27
C GLU A 98 20.08 -16.46 -0.29
N LYS A 99 19.10 -15.65 -0.70
CA LYS A 99 19.22 -14.20 -0.76
C LYS A 99 18.32 -13.57 0.28
N TYR A 100 18.89 -12.63 1.03
CA TYR A 100 18.18 -11.80 1.97
C TYR A 100 18.45 -10.32 1.69
N ILE A 101 17.54 -9.48 2.14
CA ILE A 101 17.75 -8.04 2.25
C ILE A 101 17.53 -7.64 3.70
N ALA A 102 18.44 -6.80 4.22
CA ALA A 102 18.28 -6.14 5.50
C ALA A 102 17.73 -4.75 5.26
N LEU A 103 16.62 -4.44 5.93
CA LEU A 103 15.87 -3.21 5.75
C LEU A 103 15.73 -2.48 7.09
N GLU A 104 15.52 -1.18 7.01
CA GLU A 104 15.21 -0.35 8.17
C GLU A 104 13.99 -0.89 8.95
N TRP A 105 14.16 -0.97 10.26
CA TRP A 105 13.10 -1.37 11.17
C TRP A 105 12.16 -0.20 11.45
N LEU A 106 10.86 -0.45 11.36
CA LEU A 106 9.79 0.42 11.87
C LEU A 106 8.89 -0.41 12.79
N ASP A 107 8.36 0.22 13.84
CA ASP A 107 7.76 -0.47 14.98
C ASP A 107 6.42 -1.15 14.66
N THR A 108 5.67 -0.58 13.71
CA THR A 108 4.34 -1.07 13.35
C THR A 108 3.96 -0.73 11.91
N THR A 109 2.74 -1.10 11.51
CA THR A 109 2.14 -0.78 10.22
C THR A 109 0.77 -0.14 10.43
N LEU A 110 0.26 0.60 9.45
CA LEU A 110 -1.10 1.15 9.53
C LEU A 110 -2.15 0.04 9.72
N ALA A 111 -1.94 -1.15 9.16
CA ALA A 111 -2.84 -2.30 9.33
C ALA A 111 -2.95 -2.81 10.77
N GLN A 112 -1.91 -2.59 11.59
CA GLN A 112 -1.89 -3.01 12.99
C GLN A 112 -2.52 -1.98 13.92
N LEU A 113 -2.78 -0.76 13.42
CA LEU A 113 -3.44 0.29 14.18
C LEU A 113 -4.95 0.29 13.91
N THR A 114 -5.71 0.64 14.94
CA THR A 114 -7.16 0.87 14.81
C THR A 114 -7.40 2.36 14.65
N TYR A 115 -8.23 2.75 13.67
CA TYR A 115 -8.68 4.13 13.55
C TYR A 115 -9.43 4.57 14.81
N ARG A 116 -9.07 5.75 15.32
CA ARG A 116 -9.78 6.44 16.41
C ARG A 116 -9.96 7.90 16.04
N PRO A 117 -11.10 8.53 16.35
CA PRO A 117 -11.32 9.93 16.01
C PRO A 117 -10.61 10.86 17.02
N ASP A 118 -9.28 10.84 17.02
CA ASP A 118 -8.43 11.66 17.88
C ASP A 118 -7.31 12.34 17.10
N MET A 119 -6.76 13.42 17.67
CA MET A 119 -5.71 14.23 17.04
C MET A 119 -4.49 13.41 16.64
N ARG A 120 -4.16 12.39 17.44
CA ARG A 120 -3.01 11.53 17.19
C ARG A 120 -3.19 10.66 15.96
N THR A 121 -4.37 10.09 15.78
CA THR A 121 -4.77 9.37 14.58
C THR A 121 -4.76 10.32 13.37
N TYR A 122 -5.18 11.57 13.52
CA TYR A 122 -5.13 12.55 12.44
C TYR A 122 -3.69 12.92 12.06
N THR A 123 -2.78 13.04 13.03
CA THR A 123 -1.34 13.19 12.77
C THR A 123 -0.77 11.97 12.03
N ILE A 124 -1.17 10.75 12.40
CA ILE A 124 -0.80 9.54 11.65
C ILE A 124 -1.30 9.63 10.21
N ILE A 125 -2.57 10.01 10.01
CA ILE A 125 -3.17 10.16 8.67
C ILE A 125 -2.37 11.15 7.82
N LYS A 126 -2.10 12.35 8.35
CA LYS A 126 -1.30 13.36 7.63
C LYS A 126 0.08 12.79 7.27
N THR A 127 0.77 12.21 8.24
CA THR A 127 2.15 11.72 8.08
C THR A 127 2.22 10.62 7.02
N PHE A 128 1.29 9.66 7.04
CA PHE A 128 1.34 8.59 6.03
C PHE A 128 0.85 9.04 4.67
N LEU A 129 -0.15 9.92 4.57
CA LEU A 129 -0.58 10.47 3.28
C LEU A 129 0.58 11.22 2.63
N GLU A 130 1.31 12.02 3.41
CA GLU A 130 2.52 12.71 2.94
C GLU A 130 3.56 11.72 2.43
N ALA A 131 3.87 10.67 3.18
CA ALA A 131 4.81 9.64 2.74
C ALA A 131 4.34 8.92 1.46
N ALA A 132 3.06 8.51 1.39
CA ALA A 132 2.50 7.80 0.25
C ALA A 132 2.44 8.68 -1.01
N LEU A 133 2.01 9.94 -0.90
CA LEU A 133 1.97 10.87 -2.02
C LEU A 133 3.39 11.23 -2.50
N ASN A 134 4.34 11.50 -1.59
CA ASN A 134 5.74 11.71 -1.98
C ASN A 134 6.33 10.47 -2.66
N SER A 135 5.99 9.27 -2.22
CA SER A 135 6.41 8.03 -2.89
C SER A 135 5.88 7.94 -4.32
N CYS A 136 4.63 8.38 -4.55
CA CYS A 136 4.03 8.43 -5.88
C CYS A 136 4.80 9.39 -6.79
N VAL A 137 5.16 10.58 -6.29
CA VAL A 137 5.96 11.58 -7.02
C VAL A 137 7.32 11.01 -7.43
N VAL A 138 8.03 10.37 -6.50
CA VAL A 138 9.36 9.79 -6.74
C VAL A 138 9.32 8.66 -7.76
N LEU A 139 8.31 7.79 -7.70
CA LEU A 139 8.16 6.69 -8.65
C LEU A 139 7.73 7.20 -10.03
N GLU A 140 6.82 8.17 -10.09
CA GLU A 140 6.37 8.78 -11.35
C GLU A 140 7.52 9.43 -12.10
N ALA A 141 8.40 10.17 -11.40
CA ALA A 141 9.61 10.77 -11.98
C ALA A 141 10.56 9.74 -12.61
N GLN A 142 10.46 8.47 -12.19
CA GLN A 142 11.25 7.35 -12.69
C GLN A 142 10.43 6.42 -13.60
N ASN A 143 9.23 6.83 -14.02
CA ASN A 143 8.29 6.04 -14.83
C ASN A 143 7.92 4.68 -14.20
N HIS A 144 7.79 4.64 -12.88
CA HIS A 144 7.38 3.49 -12.10
C HIS A 144 6.08 3.78 -11.31
N VAL A 145 5.41 2.71 -10.90
CA VAL A 145 4.22 2.76 -10.06
C VAL A 145 4.29 1.69 -8.99
N ASN A 146 3.86 2.02 -7.77
CA ASN A 146 3.63 1.02 -6.74
C ASN A 146 2.21 0.46 -6.89
N THR A 147 2.10 -0.84 -7.17
CA THR A 147 0.79 -1.49 -7.29
C THR A 147 0.28 -2.06 -5.98
N ASP A 148 0.97 -1.89 -4.86
CA ASP A 148 0.60 -2.51 -3.57
C ASP A 148 0.65 -1.50 -2.40
N ILE A 149 0.17 -0.28 -2.65
CA ILE A 149 -0.11 0.68 -1.57
C ILE A 149 -1.35 0.17 -0.80
N LYS A 150 -1.13 -0.26 0.44
CA LYS A 150 -2.15 -0.80 1.36
C LYS A 150 -1.71 -0.61 2.82
N PRO A 151 -2.60 -0.70 3.82
CA PRO A 151 -2.27 -0.45 5.22
C PRO A 151 -1.08 -1.28 5.75
N ALA A 152 -0.91 -2.52 5.28
CA ALA A 152 0.19 -3.40 5.71
C ALA A 152 1.57 -2.95 5.20
N ASN A 153 1.62 -2.12 4.15
CA ASN A 153 2.84 -1.61 3.55
C ASN A 153 3.11 -0.14 3.91
N ILE A 154 2.22 0.48 4.70
CA ILE A 154 2.47 1.77 5.35
C ILE A 154 3.12 1.49 6.70
N LEU A 155 4.43 1.71 6.79
CA LEU A 155 5.24 1.43 7.97
C LEU A 155 5.30 2.67 8.86
N LEU A 156 5.22 2.48 10.17
CA LEU A 156 5.16 3.55 11.17
C LEU A 156 6.13 3.29 12.32
N SER A 157 6.77 4.34 12.81
CA SER A 157 7.55 4.31 14.05
C SER A 157 7.23 5.53 14.91
N SER A 158 7.57 5.44 16.20
CA SER A 158 7.36 6.53 17.16
C SER A 158 5.90 6.99 17.22
N THR A 159 4.95 6.08 16.99
CA THR A 159 3.52 6.40 16.94
C THR A 159 3.03 6.98 18.25
N GLU A 160 3.68 6.65 19.37
CA GLU A 160 3.44 7.13 20.75
C GLU A 160 3.98 8.53 21.05
N THR A 161 4.59 9.19 20.08
CA THR A 161 5.26 10.49 20.24
C THR A 161 4.78 11.49 19.19
N ASP A 162 5.17 12.75 19.36
CA ASP A 162 4.84 13.82 18.39
C ASP A 162 5.69 13.76 17.11
N THR A 163 6.70 12.88 17.04
CA THR A 163 7.62 12.74 15.90
C THR A 163 7.38 11.44 15.12
N ILE A 164 6.12 11.23 14.73
CA ILE A 164 5.70 10.07 13.96
C ILE A 164 6.47 10.02 12.64
N THR A 165 7.02 8.86 12.31
CA THR A 165 7.63 8.61 11.01
C THR A 165 6.75 7.64 10.24
N ALA A 166 6.43 7.96 8.99
CA ALA A 166 5.75 7.06 8.06
C ALA A 166 6.61 6.82 6.82
N LYS A 167 6.66 5.57 6.38
CA LYS A 167 7.41 5.16 5.18
C LYS A 167 6.67 4.08 4.41
N ILE A 168 6.86 4.06 3.10
CA ILE A 168 6.40 2.99 2.23
C ILE A 168 7.39 1.83 2.28
N GLY A 169 6.85 0.68 2.66
CA GLY A 169 7.51 -0.62 2.64
C GLY A 169 7.13 -1.45 1.42
N ASP A 170 7.75 -2.62 1.33
CA ASP A 170 7.52 -3.66 0.32
C ASP A 170 7.48 -3.16 -1.12
N LEU A 171 8.66 -2.98 -1.71
CA LEU A 171 8.79 -2.56 -3.10
C LEU A 171 8.79 -3.75 -4.07
N GLY A 172 8.42 -4.95 -3.58
CA GLY A 172 8.30 -6.16 -4.37
C GLY A 172 7.13 -6.14 -5.36
N LEU A 173 6.31 -5.08 -5.39
CA LEU A 173 5.23 -4.84 -6.36
C LEU A 173 5.30 -3.43 -6.99
N VAL A 174 6.51 -2.88 -7.07
CA VAL A 174 6.81 -1.73 -7.92
C VAL A 174 7.21 -2.21 -9.31
N PHE A 175 6.67 -1.56 -10.34
CA PHE A 175 6.87 -1.91 -11.75
C PHE A 175 6.94 -0.64 -12.62
N PRO A 176 7.53 -0.72 -13.83
CA PRO A 176 7.39 0.36 -14.81
C PRO A 176 5.91 0.63 -15.11
N ALA A 177 5.55 1.91 -15.22
CA ALA A 177 4.17 2.33 -15.46
C ALA A 177 3.62 1.68 -16.75
N GLY A 178 2.34 1.27 -16.72
CA GLY A 178 1.69 0.65 -17.87
C GLY A 178 2.00 -0.84 -18.08
N ARG A 179 2.86 -1.47 -17.26
CA ARG A 179 3.30 -2.87 -17.47
C ARG A 179 2.53 -3.93 -16.70
N ARG A 180 1.75 -3.56 -15.69
CA ARG A 180 0.99 -4.51 -14.86
C ARG A 180 -0.49 -4.19 -14.87
N PHE A 181 -1.27 -5.25 -14.88
CA PHE A 181 -2.74 -5.24 -14.89
C PHE A 181 -3.22 -5.95 -13.64
N GLU A 182 -4.35 -5.52 -13.09
CA GLU A 182 -5.01 -6.20 -11.97
C GLU A 182 -4.11 -6.49 -10.74
N ALA A 183 -3.04 -5.71 -10.55
CA ALA A 183 -2.04 -5.96 -9.52
C ALA A 183 -2.39 -5.33 -8.17
N GLN A 184 -3.24 -4.28 -8.16
CA GLN A 184 -3.66 -3.62 -6.93
C GLN A 184 -4.55 -4.51 -6.07
N PRO A 185 -4.39 -4.55 -4.74
CA PRO A 185 -5.35 -5.18 -3.85
C PRO A 185 -6.77 -4.69 -4.13
N PHE A 186 -7.77 -5.56 -4.07
CA PHE A 186 -9.14 -5.21 -4.47
C PHE A 186 -9.69 -3.93 -3.82
N ALA A 187 -9.39 -3.70 -2.54
CA ALA A 187 -9.85 -2.51 -1.82
C ALA A 187 -9.12 -1.22 -2.23
N MET A 188 -7.92 -1.32 -2.81
CA MET A 188 -7.10 -0.20 -3.25
C MET A 188 -7.05 -0.09 -4.78
N ARG A 189 -7.76 -0.96 -5.49
CA ARG A 189 -7.74 -1.04 -6.94
C ARG A 189 -8.54 0.11 -7.54
N ALA A 190 -7.90 0.85 -8.43
CA ALA A 190 -8.53 1.96 -9.11
C ALA A 190 -9.63 1.50 -10.09
N PRO A 191 -10.65 2.34 -10.36
CA PRO A 191 -11.76 1.97 -11.25
C PRO A 191 -11.29 1.55 -12.64
N GLU A 192 -10.32 2.26 -13.22
CA GLU A 192 -9.74 1.92 -14.52
C GLU A 192 -9.01 0.57 -14.50
N VAL A 193 -8.34 0.22 -13.40
CA VAL A 193 -7.64 -1.07 -13.25
C VAL A 193 -8.64 -2.22 -13.10
N LEU A 194 -9.81 -1.99 -12.48
CA LEU A 194 -10.94 -2.92 -12.51
C LEU A 194 -11.52 -3.07 -13.92
N LEU A 195 -11.35 -2.08 -14.78
CA LEU A 195 -11.73 -2.14 -16.20
C LEU A 195 -10.63 -2.72 -17.11
N CYS A 196 -9.66 -3.42 -16.53
CA CYS A 196 -8.54 -4.05 -17.24
C CYS A 196 -7.56 -3.04 -17.88
N GLU A 197 -7.55 -1.79 -17.45
CA GLU A 197 -6.48 -0.87 -17.79
C GLU A 197 -5.23 -1.14 -16.94
N PRO A 198 -4.02 -0.85 -17.44
CA PRO A 198 -2.81 -1.07 -16.68
C PRO A 198 -2.66 -0.06 -15.53
N CYS A 199 -1.92 -0.45 -14.50
CA CYS A 199 -1.54 0.44 -13.40
C CYS A 199 -0.64 1.58 -13.92
N THR A 200 -1.03 2.80 -13.62
CA THR A 200 -0.38 4.06 -14.01
C THR A 200 -0.30 5.03 -12.83
N ALA A 201 0.33 6.20 -13.02
CA ALA A 201 0.46 7.21 -11.98
C ALA A 201 -0.91 7.61 -11.35
N PRO A 202 -2.00 7.84 -12.11
CA PRO A 202 -3.31 8.06 -11.50
C PRO A 202 -3.77 6.91 -10.58
N SER A 203 -3.57 5.65 -10.99
CA SER A 203 -4.03 4.50 -10.20
C SER A 203 -3.32 4.35 -8.86
N GLN A 204 -2.03 4.72 -8.76
CA GLN A 204 -1.32 4.72 -7.48
C GLN A 204 -1.82 5.85 -6.55
N VAL A 205 -2.18 7.02 -7.10
CA VAL A 205 -2.76 8.11 -6.31
C VAL A 205 -4.13 7.70 -5.74
N TRP A 206 -4.96 7.02 -6.54
CA TRP A 206 -6.20 6.41 -6.04
C TRP A 206 -5.94 5.45 -4.88
N ALA A 207 -4.95 4.56 -5.01
CA ALA A 207 -4.64 3.57 -3.99
C ALA A 207 -4.28 4.19 -2.62
N THR A 208 -3.68 5.38 -2.62
CA THR A 208 -3.39 6.15 -1.39
C THR A 208 -4.66 6.56 -0.65
N ALA A 209 -5.64 7.18 -1.33
CA ALA A 209 -6.89 7.58 -0.71
C ALA A 209 -7.79 6.37 -0.39
N ALA A 210 -7.80 5.35 -1.25
CA ALA A 210 -8.52 4.10 -1.00
C ALA A 210 -7.96 3.35 0.21
N THR A 211 -6.63 3.43 0.45
CA THR A 211 -5.97 2.92 1.66
C THR A 211 -6.51 3.62 2.91
N LEU A 212 -6.59 4.96 2.90
CA LEU A 212 -7.14 5.73 4.00
C LEU A 212 -8.62 5.40 4.25
N LEU A 213 -9.44 5.45 3.20
CA LEU A 213 -10.88 5.19 3.32
C LEU A 213 -11.15 3.77 3.84
N SER A 214 -10.43 2.77 3.33
CA SER A 214 -10.57 1.38 3.80
C SER A 214 -10.06 1.16 5.22
N TRP A 215 -9.14 2.00 5.70
CA TRP A 215 -8.66 1.92 7.09
C TRP A 215 -9.66 2.58 8.07
N ILE A 216 -10.21 3.75 7.70
CA ILE A 216 -11.24 4.44 8.49
C ILE A 216 -12.54 3.64 8.51
N LYS A 217 -12.94 3.09 7.36
CA LYS A 217 -14.19 2.34 7.19
C LYS A 217 -13.91 0.97 6.54
N PRO A 218 -13.49 -0.04 7.31
CA PRO A 218 -13.20 -1.37 6.80
C PRO A 218 -14.36 -1.98 6.00
N GLY A 219 -14.04 -2.59 4.87
CA GLY A 219 -15.01 -3.24 4.00
C GLY A 219 -15.79 -2.30 3.07
N ILE A 220 -15.63 -0.98 3.15
CA ILE A 220 -16.32 -0.05 2.22
C ILE A 220 -15.89 -0.23 0.76
N LEU A 221 -14.65 -0.67 0.54
CA LEU A 221 -14.07 -0.99 -0.76
C LEU A 221 -13.58 -2.46 -0.79
N GLY A 222 -13.42 -2.97 -2.01
CA GLY A 222 -12.84 -4.29 -2.26
C GLY A 222 -13.84 -5.44 -2.10
N ALA A 223 -13.31 -6.61 -1.76
CA ALA A 223 -14.03 -7.89 -1.85
C ALA A 223 -14.07 -8.70 -0.54
N PHE A 224 -13.74 -8.09 0.59
CA PHE A 224 -13.57 -8.81 1.86
C PHE A 224 -14.81 -9.60 2.30
N ASP A 225 -15.99 -9.00 2.12
CA ASP A 225 -17.32 -9.54 2.40
C ASP A 225 -17.98 -10.17 1.17
N SER A 226 -17.21 -10.46 0.11
CA SER A 226 -17.74 -11.11 -1.07
C SER A 226 -18.07 -12.57 -0.76
N PRO A 227 -19.24 -13.08 -1.19
CA PRO A 227 -19.65 -14.45 -0.87
C PRO A 227 -18.80 -15.51 -1.60
N HIS A 228 -18.06 -15.14 -2.65
CA HIS A 228 -17.27 -16.08 -3.43
C HIS A 228 -16.11 -15.41 -4.17
N PHE A 229 -14.94 -16.08 -4.23
CA PHE A 229 -13.72 -15.51 -4.83
C PHE A 229 -13.85 -15.12 -6.30
N LEU A 230 -14.64 -15.87 -7.07
CA LEU A 230 -14.94 -15.55 -8.48
C LEU A 230 -15.71 -14.23 -8.67
N LEU A 231 -16.34 -13.72 -7.60
CA LEU A 231 -17.08 -12.46 -7.63
C LEU A 231 -16.26 -11.29 -7.13
N HIS A 232 -15.04 -11.48 -6.62
CA HIS A 232 -14.25 -10.41 -6.00
C HIS A 232 -14.14 -9.16 -6.85
N LYS A 233 -13.88 -9.32 -8.16
CA LYS A 233 -13.79 -8.19 -9.10
C LYS A 233 -15.14 -7.50 -9.28
N ALA A 234 -16.20 -8.26 -9.58
CA ALA A 234 -17.54 -7.71 -9.78
C ALA A 234 -18.10 -7.05 -8.51
N TRP A 235 -17.82 -7.62 -7.34
CA TRP A 235 -18.18 -7.11 -6.03
C TRP A 235 -17.49 -5.77 -5.75
N SER A 236 -16.18 -5.69 -6.00
CA SER A 236 -15.42 -4.45 -5.86
C SER A 236 -15.94 -3.35 -6.79
N MET A 237 -16.26 -3.70 -8.05
CA MET A 237 -16.87 -2.78 -9.00
C MET A 237 -18.25 -2.31 -8.53
N ALA A 238 -19.07 -3.20 -7.97
CA ALA A 238 -20.37 -2.81 -7.45
C ALA A 238 -20.25 -1.80 -6.30
N LYS A 239 -19.29 -1.97 -5.37
CA LYS A 239 -19.04 -1.02 -4.29
C LYS A 239 -18.62 0.35 -4.79
N ILE A 240 -17.70 0.41 -5.75
CA ILE A 240 -17.31 1.68 -6.38
C ILE A 240 -18.51 2.32 -7.08
N LYS A 241 -19.36 1.53 -7.77
CA LYS A 241 -20.59 2.06 -8.40
C LYS A 241 -21.59 2.63 -7.39
N ARG A 242 -21.64 2.10 -6.17
CA ARG A 242 -22.48 2.62 -5.08
C ARG A 242 -21.94 3.93 -4.51
N LEU A 243 -20.62 3.99 -4.29
CA LEU A 243 -19.94 5.21 -3.82
C LEU A 243 -19.94 6.34 -4.86
N PHE A 244 -19.81 5.98 -6.14
CA PHE A 244 -19.73 6.89 -7.29
C PHE A 244 -20.80 6.52 -8.32
N PRO A 245 -22.07 6.95 -8.12
CA PRO A 245 -23.17 6.62 -9.03
C PRO A 245 -22.95 7.07 -10.48
N GLU A 246 -22.12 8.07 -10.71
CA GLU A 246 -21.71 8.56 -12.02
C GLU A 246 -20.69 7.67 -12.73
N TRP A 247 -19.99 6.78 -12.00
CA TRP A 247 -19.01 5.89 -12.62
C TRP A 247 -19.69 4.92 -13.60
N TYR A 248 -19.18 4.89 -14.83
CA TYR A 248 -19.71 4.02 -15.88
C TYR A 248 -19.08 2.63 -15.80
N ILE A 249 -19.92 1.61 -15.65
CA ILE A 249 -19.52 0.22 -15.88
C ILE A 249 -19.98 -0.14 -17.30
N PRO A 250 -19.08 -0.52 -18.21
CA PRO A 250 -19.43 -0.93 -19.56
C PRO A 250 -20.42 -2.08 -19.59
N THR A 251 -21.26 -2.12 -20.61
CA THR A 251 -22.10 -3.28 -20.93
C THR A 251 -21.24 -4.43 -21.46
N PRO A 252 -21.75 -5.68 -21.42
CA PRO A 252 -21.04 -6.83 -21.96
C PRO A 252 -20.69 -6.73 -23.45
N ASP A 253 -21.36 -5.88 -24.22
CA ASP A 253 -21.10 -5.71 -25.66
C ASP A 253 -19.98 -4.69 -25.94
N GLU A 254 -19.61 -3.87 -24.94
CA GLU A 254 -18.55 -2.86 -25.04
C GLU A 254 -17.17 -3.36 -24.58
N VAL A 255 -17.08 -4.60 -24.08
CA VAL A 255 -15.83 -5.17 -23.56
C VAL A 255 -15.50 -6.49 -24.22
N GLU A 256 -14.21 -6.81 -24.30
CA GLU A 256 -13.74 -8.07 -24.85
C GLU A 256 -13.50 -9.16 -23.79
N GLY A 257 -13.64 -10.42 -24.21
CA GLY A 257 -13.37 -11.59 -23.37
C GLY A 257 -14.56 -12.05 -22.52
N HIS A 258 -14.92 -13.33 -22.64
CA HIS A 258 -16.09 -13.91 -21.98
C HIS A 258 -16.13 -13.74 -20.46
N SER A 259 -14.98 -13.90 -19.80
CA SER A 259 -14.88 -13.72 -18.34
C SER A 259 -15.14 -12.27 -17.90
N PHE A 260 -14.63 -11.30 -18.66
CA PHE A 260 -14.81 -9.90 -18.33
C PHE A 260 -16.23 -9.42 -18.66
N LYS A 261 -16.83 -9.90 -19.76
CA LYS A 261 -18.27 -9.74 -20.05
C LYS A 261 -19.15 -10.21 -18.89
N ALA A 262 -18.85 -11.39 -18.34
CA ALA A 262 -19.57 -11.92 -17.18
C ALA A 262 -19.35 -11.08 -15.91
N THR A 263 -18.14 -10.53 -15.73
CA THR A 263 -17.80 -9.66 -14.60
C THR A 263 -18.58 -8.35 -14.63
N VAL A 264 -18.58 -7.62 -15.75
CA VAL A 264 -19.29 -6.34 -15.86
C VAL A 264 -20.81 -6.52 -15.75
N LYS A 265 -21.35 -7.61 -16.32
CA LYS A 265 -22.76 -8.01 -16.15
C LYS A 265 -23.08 -8.26 -14.68
N SER A 266 -22.23 -9.01 -13.99
CA SER A 266 -22.41 -9.32 -12.57
C SER A 266 -22.32 -8.06 -11.72
N ALA A 267 -21.35 -7.18 -11.97
CA ALA A 267 -21.18 -5.93 -11.22
C ALA A 267 -22.40 -5.02 -11.33
N ALA A 268 -22.96 -4.86 -12.54
CA ALA A 268 -24.16 -4.07 -12.78
C ALA A 268 -25.42 -4.68 -12.15
N ARG A 269 -25.49 -6.01 -12.03
CA ARG A 269 -26.58 -6.69 -11.31
C ARG A 269 -26.41 -6.53 -9.80
N ILE A 270 -25.23 -6.87 -9.29
CA ILE A 270 -24.87 -6.85 -7.87
C ILE A 270 -25.12 -5.47 -7.27
N SER A 271 -24.68 -4.40 -7.95
CA SER A 271 -24.86 -3.02 -7.48
C SER A 271 -26.33 -2.58 -7.36
N ARG A 272 -27.25 -3.26 -8.05
CA ARG A 272 -28.69 -2.93 -8.04
C ARG A 272 -29.50 -3.87 -7.16
N GLU A 273 -29.12 -5.14 -7.04
CA GLU A 273 -29.97 -6.19 -6.48
C GLU A 273 -29.53 -6.64 -5.09
N GLU A 274 -28.22 -6.64 -4.78
CA GLU A 274 -27.74 -7.17 -3.50
C GLU A 274 -28.01 -6.20 -2.33
N PRO A 275 -28.63 -6.65 -1.23
CA PRO A 275 -28.92 -5.83 -0.07
C PRO A 275 -27.69 -5.13 0.52
N GLU A 276 -26.57 -5.84 0.63
CA GLU A 276 -25.30 -5.34 1.15
C GLU A 276 -24.75 -4.18 0.31
N MET A 277 -24.97 -4.22 -1.01
CA MET A 277 -24.57 -3.14 -1.90
C MET A 277 -25.51 -1.94 -1.78
N ARG A 278 -26.81 -2.19 -1.62
CA ARG A 278 -27.79 -1.10 -1.42
C ARG A 278 -27.56 -0.35 -0.12
N ALA A 279 -27.01 -1.00 0.90
CA ALA A 279 -26.63 -0.38 2.16
C ALA A 279 -25.46 0.61 2.02
N ILE A 280 -24.63 0.49 0.98
CA ILE A 280 -23.58 1.46 0.67
C ILE A 280 -24.22 2.67 0.00
N ALA A 281 -24.05 3.83 0.63
CA ALA A 281 -24.48 5.13 0.15
C ALA A 281 -23.40 5.77 -0.76
N PRO A 282 -23.74 6.85 -1.49
CA PRO A 282 -22.74 7.65 -2.19
C PRO A 282 -21.65 8.16 -1.23
N LEU A 283 -20.45 8.42 -1.74
CA LEU A 283 -19.26 8.77 -0.94
C LEU A 283 -19.54 9.87 0.09
N GLU A 284 -20.25 10.93 -0.30
CA GLU A 284 -20.58 12.06 0.60
C GLU A 284 -21.43 11.69 1.80
N GLU A 285 -22.32 10.71 1.65
CA GLU A 285 -23.13 10.19 2.76
C GLU A 285 -22.29 9.26 3.64
N GLU A 286 -21.47 8.41 3.03
CA GLU A 286 -20.56 7.52 3.75
C GLU A 286 -19.56 8.28 4.61
N LEU A 287 -18.97 9.36 4.09
CA LEU A 287 -18.04 10.21 4.84
C LEU A 287 -18.73 10.94 6.00
N ARG A 288 -19.98 11.41 5.80
CA ARG A 288 -20.79 12.00 6.88
C ARG A 288 -21.17 11.00 7.96
N GLY A 289 -21.27 9.72 7.61
CA GLY A 289 -21.55 8.63 8.53
C GLY A 289 -20.33 8.16 9.35
N VAL A 290 -19.12 8.62 9.04
CA VAL A 290 -17.94 8.33 9.85
C VAL A 290 -17.95 9.22 11.09
N GLU A 291 -17.93 8.60 12.26
CA GLU A 291 -17.92 9.30 13.54
C GLU A 291 -16.74 10.27 13.63
N MET A 292 -17.07 11.55 13.88
CA MET A 292 -16.13 12.64 14.14
C MET A 292 -15.02 12.80 13.08
N LEU A 293 -15.26 12.41 11.82
CA LEU A 293 -14.31 12.61 10.74
C LEU A 293 -14.07 14.12 10.49
N PRO A 294 -12.84 14.62 10.63
CA PRO A 294 -12.52 16.01 10.34
C PRO A 294 -12.83 16.36 8.89
N ARG A 295 -13.30 17.58 8.68
CA ARG A 295 -13.64 18.09 7.35
C ARG A 295 -12.45 17.98 6.42
N GLU A 296 -11.26 18.33 6.89
CA GLU A 296 -10.00 18.36 6.15
C GLU A 296 -9.63 16.99 5.57
N ILE A 297 -9.82 15.92 6.34
CA ILE A 297 -9.60 14.55 5.87
C ILE A 297 -10.63 14.20 4.78
N GLY A 298 -11.90 14.57 4.99
CA GLY A 298 -12.95 14.39 4.00
C GLY A 298 -12.66 15.11 2.68
N GLU A 299 -12.17 16.35 2.73
CA GLU A 299 -11.81 17.11 1.52
C GLU A 299 -10.65 16.48 0.74
N VAL A 300 -9.63 15.96 1.44
CA VAL A 300 -8.54 15.23 0.78
C VAL A 300 -9.05 13.96 0.10
N LEU A 301 -9.94 13.20 0.75
CA LEU A 301 -10.57 12.02 0.14
C LEU A 301 -11.37 12.38 -1.12
N ARG A 302 -12.16 13.46 -1.09
CA ARG A 302 -12.91 13.96 -2.26
C ARG A 302 -12.01 14.37 -3.42
N LEU A 303 -10.92 15.06 -3.10
CA LEU A 303 -9.97 15.54 -4.10
C LEU A 303 -9.34 14.37 -4.87
N VAL A 304 -9.03 13.27 -4.17
CA VAL A 304 -8.26 12.15 -4.73
C VAL A 304 -9.13 11.04 -5.31
N LEU A 305 -10.27 10.72 -4.68
CA LEU A 305 -11.16 9.64 -5.12
C LEU A 305 -12.02 10.05 -6.32
N VAL A 306 -11.36 10.35 -7.44
CA VAL A 306 -11.97 10.70 -8.71
C VAL A 306 -11.91 9.48 -9.64
N VAL A 307 -13.08 9.04 -10.12
CA VAL A 307 -13.20 7.80 -10.91
C VAL A 307 -12.65 7.90 -12.33
N ASP A 308 -12.65 9.09 -12.95
CA ASP A 308 -11.97 9.32 -14.23
C ASP A 308 -10.48 9.61 -13.97
N PRO A 309 -9.56 8.71 -14.37
CA PRO A 309 -8.13 8.88 -14.10
C PRO A 309 -7.54 10.14 -14.76
N ARG A 310 -8.16 10.69 -15.81
CA ARG A 310 -7.70 11.92 -16.49
C ARG A 310 -8.04 13.19 -15.72
N ARG A 311 -9.02 13.10 -14.82
CA ARG A 311 -9.46 14.21 -13.95
C ARG A 311 -8.87 14.08 -12.54
N ARG A 312 -8.24 12.95 -12.23
CA ARG A 312 -7.60 12.71 -10.94
C ARG A 312 -6.32 13.54 -10.86
N PRO A 313 -6.11 14.31 -9.77
CA PRO A 313 -4.87 15.07 -9.62
C PRO A 313 -3.67 14.13 -9.50
N SER A 314 -2.52 14.60 -9.99
CA SER A 314 -1.22 13.98 -9.70
C SER A 314 -0.89 14.07 -8.21
N ALA A 315 0.03 13.22 -7.73
CA ALA A 315 0.44 13.25 -6.33
C ALA A 315 1.03 14.60 -5.91
N SER A 316 1.80 15.24 -6.80
CA SER A 316 2.36 16.58 -6.56
C SER A 316 1.27 17.66 -6.47
N GLU A 317 0.20 17.57 -7.27
CA GLU A 317 -0.93 18.50 -7.19
C GLU A 317 -1.71 18.33 -5.89
N VAL A 318 -1.88 17.08 -5.42
CA VAL A 318 -2.52 16.81 -4.11
C VAL A 318 -1.70 17.42 -2.98
N LEU A 319 -0.39 17.17 -2.93
CA LEU A 319 0.50 17.74 -1.90
C LEU A 319 0.49 19.28 -1.92
N ALA A 320 0.38 19.89 -3.11
CA ALA A 320 0.34 21.35 -3.25
C ALA A 320 -1.05 21.97 -3.02
N SER A 321 -2.10 21.15 -2.89
CA SER A 321 -3.50 21.59 -2.82
C SER A 321 -3.84 22.35 -1.54
N LYS A 322 -4.91 23.16 -1.60
CA LYS A 322 -5.43 23.85 -0.41
C LYS A 322 -6.01 22.86 0.60
N GLU A 323 -6.56 21.74 0.13
CA GLU A 323 -7.15 20.67 0.93
C GLU A 323 -6.08 20.00 1.78
N PHE A 324 -4.94 19.65 1.18
CA PHE A 324 -3.83 19.04 1.91
C PHE A 324 -3.21 20.02 2.91
N ARG A 325 -2.95 21.28 2.51
CA ARG A 325 -2.45 22.32 3.43
C ARG A 325 -3.39 22.60 4.61
N ALA A 326 -4.70 22.51 4.38
CA ALA A 326 -5.70 22.64 5.45
C ALA A 326 -5.58 21.48 6.46
N LEU A 327 -5.38 20.25 5.98
CA LEU A 327 -5.09 19.09 6.84
C LEU A 327 -3.80 19.30 7.64
N GLU A 328 -2.72 19.78 7.02
CA GLU A 328 -1.47 20.09 7.71
C GLU A 328 -1.66 21.13 8.82
N THR A 329 -2.41 22.18 8.53
CA THR A 329 -2.72 23.23 9.50
C THR A 329 -3.58 22.66 10.64
N PHE A 330 -4.57 21.82 10.34
CA PHE A 330 -5.43 21.21 11.33
C PHE A 330 -4.69 20.32 12.31
N VAL A 331 -3.72 19.52 11.85
CA VAL A 331 -2.92 18.63 12.73
C VAL A 331 -1.74 19.33 13.41
N GLY A 332 -1.28 20.46 12.87
CA GLY A 332 -0.15 21.23 13.39
C GLY A 332 -0.51 22.25 14.46
N VAL A 333 -1.78 22.32 14.88
CA VAL A 333 -2.30 23.21 15.94
C VAL A 333 -2.26 22.52 17.31
#